data_AF-A0A8H7DZ85-F1
#
_entry.id   AF-A0A8H7DZ85-F1
#
_cell.length_a   1.000
_cell.length_b   1.000
_cell.length_c   1.000
_cell.angle_alpha   90.00
_cell.angle_beta   90.00
_cell.angle_gamma   90.00
#
_symmetry.space_group_name_H-M   'P 1'
#
loop_
_entity.id
_entity.type
_entity.pdbx_description
1 polymer ?
#
loop_
_entity_poly.entity_id
_entity_poly.type
_entity_poly.pdbx_seq_one_letter_code
_entity_poly.pdbx_strand_id
1 'polypeptide(L)'
;MARLESNGFPVTTLTEQNRAVPGISVAYDNAFYHSSLVDGPQTNIEARHLAKELLMEFNERADKKKSPVIYLDVQNGDGQKTGANGSIFNEENLVVGTDLVYNLMRNT
;
A
#
# COMPACT_ATOMS: atom_id res chain seq x y z
N MET A 1 12.65 22.55 1.46
CA MET A 1 13.67 21.77 2.18
C MET A 1 14.81 21.33 1.29
N ALA A 2 14.58 20.72 0.12
CA ALA A 2 15.66 20.28 -0.79
C ALA A 2 16.72 21.35 -1.09
N ARG A 3 16.33 22.61 -1.34
CA ARG A 3 17.27 23.73 -1.55
C ARG A 3 18.14 24.06 -0.32
N LEU A 4 17.62 23.85 0.89
CA LEU A 4 18.37 24.11 2.12
C LEU A 4 19.34 22.96 2.41
N GLU A 5 18.86 21.72 2.25
CA GLU A 5 19.69 20.52 2.35
C GLU A 5 20.85 20.55 1.34
N SER A 6 20.58 20.93 0.08
CA SER A 6 21.62 21.08 -0.95
C SER A 6 22.63 22.19 -0.64
N ASN A 7 22.27 23.14 0.22
CA ASN A 7 23.14 24.21 0.70
C ASN A 7 23.81 23.86 2.04
N GLY A 8 23.76 22.59 2.47
CA GLY A 8 24.46 22.11 3.66
C GLY A 8 23.76 22.39 4.99
N PHE A 9 22.49 22.81 4.97
CA PHE A 9 21.73 22.91 6.21
C PHE A 9 21.47 21.50 6.78
N PRO A 10 21.70 21.29 8.09
CA PRO A 10 21.50 19.98 8.69
C PRO A 10 20.03 19.58 8.65
N VAL A 11 19.79 18.30 8.38
CA VAL A 11 18.46 17.68 8.40
C VAL A 11 18.54 16.47 9.32
N THR A 12 17.53 16.32 10.17
CA THR A 12 17.35 15.12 10.99
C THR A 12 16.19 14.33 10.42
N THR A 13 16.45 13.08 10.04
CA THR A 13 15.43 12.14 9.58
C THR A 13 14.90 11.35 10.77
N LEU A 14 13.57 11.31 10.92
CA LEU A 14 12.93 10.37 11.83
C LEU A 14 12.90 9.01 11.15
N THR A 15 13.53 8.02 11.77
CA THR A 15 13.71 6.69 11.19
C THR A 15 12.65 5.69 11.64
N GLU A 16 11.92 5.96 12.72
CA GLU A 16 10.86 5.05 13.17
C GLU A 16 9.54 5.30 12.43
N GLN A 17 8.95 4.25 11.85
CA GLN A 17 7.63 4.28 11.25
C GLN A 17 6.63 3.48 12.08
N ASN A 18 5.45 4.06 12.27
CA ASN A 18 4.44 3.58 13.23
C ASN A 18 3.10 3.27 12.58
N ARG A 19 3.04 3.27 11.25
CA ARG A 19 1.79 3.26 10.48
C ARG A 19 1.53 1.93 9.79
N ALA A 20 2.45 1.51 8.94
CA ALA A 20 2.25 0.36 8.06
C ALA A 20 2.82 -0.90 8.71
N VAL A 21 2.23 -2.07 8.43
CA VAL A 21 2.85 -3.35 8.83
C VAL A 21 4.13 -3.60 8.01
N PRO A 22 5.10 -4.38 8.52
CA PRO A 22 6.39 -4.64 7.84
C PRO A 22 6.27 -5.06 6.37
N GLY A 23 5.28 -5.91 6.05
CA GLY A 23 5.04 -6.39 4.67
C GLY A 23 4.63 -5.29 3.68
N ILE A 24 4.20 -4.12 4.17
CA ILE A 24 3.91 -2.92 3.37
C ILE A 24 5.10 -1.96 3.41
N SER A 25 5.68 -1.73 4.59
CA SER A 25 6.74 -0.72 4.77
C SER A 25 8.02 -1.03 4.02
N VAL A 26 8.36 -2.32 3.90
CA VAL A 26 9.57 -2.80 3.23
C VAL A 26 9.71 -2.26 1.80
N ALA A 27 8.61 -2.10 1.07
CA ALA A 27 8.65 -1.67 -0.33
C ALA A 27 9.12 -0.21 -0.47
N TYR A 28 8.53 0.71 0.32
CA TYR A 28 8.91 2.13 0.26
C TYR A 28 10.18 2.43 1.05
N ASP A 29 10.48 1.67 2.11
CA ASP A 29 11.73 1.80 2.86
C ASP A 29 12.94 1.50 1.96
N ASN A 30 12.90 0.38 1.24
CA ASN A 30 13.96 0.04 0.29
C ASN A 30 14.09 1.06 -0.85
N ALA A 31 12.97 1.57 -1.37
CA ALA A 31 12.97 2.47 -2.52
C ALA A 31 13.42 3.91 -2.19
N PHE A 32 13.05 4.44 -1.02
CA PHE A 32 13.20 5.86 -0.71
C PHE A 32 14.06 6.14 0.52
N TYR A 33 14.20 5.17 1.43
CA TYR A 33 14.87 5.36 2.71
C TYR A 33 16.10 4.46 2.86
N HIS A 34 16.50 3.72 1.83
CA HIS A 34 17.70 2.88 1.82
C HIS A 34 17.75 1.88 2.98
N SER A 35 16.59 1.30 3.33
CA SER A 35 16.47 0.34 4.44
C SER A 35 16.85 0.92 5.81
N SER A 36 16.64 2.23 6.00
CA SER A 36 16.95 2.93 7.25
C SER A 36 15.73 3.09 8.17
N LEU A 37 14.52 2.78 7.69
CA LEU A 37 13.35 2.84 8.55
C LEU A 37 13.32 1.66 9.52
N VAL A 38 12.90 1.93 10.75
CA VAL A 38 12.68 0.94 11.80
C VAL A 38 11.19 0.86 12.07
N ASP A 39 10.68 -0.36 12.08
CA ASP A 39 9.28 -0.63 12.39
C ASP A 39 9.04 -0.53 13.91
N GLY A 40 8.21 0.42 14.34
CA GLY A 40 7.86 0.55 15.76
C GLY A 40 6.94 -0.58 16.25
N PRO A 41 6.84 -0.82 17.57
CA PRO A 41 6.14 -2.02 18.11
C PRO A 41 4.69 -2.20 17.65
N GLN A 42 3.93 -1.11 17.49
CA GLN A 42 2.54 -1.09 17.02
C GLN A 42 2.34 -1.45 15.54
N THR A 43 3.41 -1.63 14.78
CA THR A 43 3.33 -2.08 13.39
C THR A 43 3.33 -3.60 13.28
N ASN A 44 3.58 -4.31 14.40
CA ASN A 44 3.46 -5.75 14.45
C ASN A 44 2.08 -6.18 13.94
N ILE A 45 2.08 -7.13 13.00
CA ILE A 45 0.86 -7.62 12.36
C ILE A 45 -0.13 -8.22 13.36
N GLU A 46 0.37 -8.77 14.47
CA GLU A 46 -0.45 -9.28 15.57
C GLU A 46 -1.32 -8.20 16.22
N ALA A 47 -0.87 -6.93 16.19
CA ALA A 47 -1.63 -5.78 16.69
C ALA A 47 -2.54 -5.15 15.62
N ARG A 48 -2.58 -5.69 14.39
CA ARG A 48 -3.28 -5.13 13.23
C ARG A 48 -4.28 -6.12 12.68
N HIS A 49 -5.39 -6.32 13.39
CA HIS A 49 -6.46 -7.28 13.07
C HIS A 49 -6.89 -7.27 11.60
N LEU A 50 -7.12 -6.09 11.00
CA LEU A 50 -7.48 -6.01 9.57
C LEU A 50 -6.38 -6.54 8.64
N ALA A 51 -5.10 -6.28 8.94
CA ALA A 51 -4.01 -6.81 8.14
C ALA A 51 -3.86 -8.32 8.33
N LYS A 52 -3.99 -8.81 9.57
CA LYS A 52 -3.82 -10.21 9.94
C LYS A 52 -4.97 -11.11 9.50
N GLU A 53 -6.19 -10.79 9.90
CA GLU A 53 -7.37 -11.65 9.69
C GLU A 53 -7.93 -11.43 8.30
N LEU A 54 -8.18 -10.18 7.91
CA LEU A 54 -8.86 -9.93 6.64
C LEU A 54 -7.92 -10.11 5.44
N LEU A 55 -6.77 -9.43 5.41
CA LEU A 55 -5.93 -9.39 4.21
C LEU A 55 -5.07 -10.64 4.03
N MET A 56 -4.42 -11.15 5.08
CA MET A 56 -3.61 -12.37 4.94
C MET A 56 -4.47 -13.61 4.68
N GLU A 57 -5.61 -13.79 5.35
CA GLU A 57 -6.49 -14.94 5.08
C GLU A 57 -7.17 -14.84 3.72
N PHE A 58 -7.52 -13.64 3.27
CA PHE A 58 -8.00 -13.45 1.91
C PHE A 58 -6.95 -13.87 0.88
N ASN A 59 -5.71 -13.36 1.00
CA ASN A 59 -4.63 -13.69 0.07
C ASN A 59 -4.19 -15.15 0.12
N GLU A 60 -4.21 -15.79 1.30
CA GLU A 60 -3.91 -17.21 1.43
C GLU A 60 -4.97 -18.06 0.71
N ARG A 61 -6.25 -17.68 0.79
CA ARG A 61 -7.35 -18.37 0.10
C ARG A 61 -7.36 -18.13 -1.41
N ALA A 62 -7.13 -16.88 -1.83
CA ALA A 62 -7.19 -16.50 -3.24
C ALA A 62 -5.95 -16.96 -4.02
N ASP A 63 -4.75 -16.68 -3.48
CA ASP A 63 -3.49 -16.79 -4.22
C ASP A 63 -2.45 -17.67 -3.52
N LYS A 64 -2.79 -18.29 -2.38
CA LYS A 64 -1.86 -19.07 -1.53
C LYS A 64 -0.63 -18.25 -1.11
N LYS A 65 -0.85 -16.96 -0.84
CA LYS A 65 0.19 -16.01 -0.42
C LYS A 65 -0.12 -15.44 0.96
N LYS A 66 0.85 -15.50 1.86
CA LYS A 66 0.81 -14.82 3.17
C LYS A 66 1.29 -13.39 3.03
N SER A 67 0.40 -12.51 2.56
CA SER A 67 0.70 -11.09 2.31
C SER A 67 -0.37 -10.18 2.91
N PRO A 68 0.01 -9.04 3.54
CA PRO A 68 -0.93 -8.01 3.95
C PRO A 68 -1.31 -7.05 2.80
N VAL A 69 -0.89 -7.35 1.57
CA VAL A 69 -1.16 -6.55 0.36
C VAL A 69 -1.82 -7.44 -0.69
N ILE A 70 -2.92 -6.96 -1.25
CA ILE A 70 -3.60 -7.56 -2.39
C ILE A 70 -3.10 -6.85 -3.65
N TYR A 71 -2.54 -7.60 -4.61
CA TYR A 71 -2.21 -7.08 -5.93
C TYR A 71 -3.25 -7.56 -6.92
N LEU A 72 -3.96 -6.63 -7.55
CA LEU A 72 -4.95 -6.92 -8.57
C LEU A 72 -4.37 -6.57 -9.94
N ASP A 73 -4.26 -7.58 -10.79
CA ASP A 73 -3.87 -7.43 -12.17
C ASP A 73 -5.13 -7.37 -13.05
N VAL A 74 -5.46 -6.19 -13.57
CA VAL A 74 -6.65 -5.95 -14.41
C VAL A 74 -6.21 -5.84 -15.87
N GLN A 75 -6.30 -6.97 -16.57
CA GLN A 75 -5.72 -7.16 -17.92
C GLN A 75 -6.42 -6.37 -19.04
N ASN A 76 -7.69 -5.99 -18.87
CA ASN A 76 -8.53 -5.43 -19.94
C ASN A 76 -8.94 -3.96 -19.70
N GLY A 77 -8.31 -3.28 -18.75
CA GLY A 77 -8.71 -1.91 -18.42
C GLY A 77 -8.21 -0.91 -19.46
N ASP A 78 -9.07 -0.50 -20.39
CA ASP A 78 -8.75 0.59 -21.32
C ASP A 78 -9.07 1.95 -20.69
N GLY A 79 -8.04 2.79 -20.57
CA GLY A 79 -8.17 4.14 -20.00
C GLY A 79 -8.88 5.10 -20.94
N GLN A 80 -10.06 5.59 -20.54
CA GLN A 80 -10.81 6.64 -21.24
C GLN A 80 -10.49 8.02 -20.64
N LYS A 81 -10.19 9.01 -21.47
CA LYS A 81 -9.98 10.38 -20.99
C LYS A 81 -11.30 10.98 -20.50
N THR A 82 -11.32 11.49 -19.27
CA THR A 82 -12.48 12.18 -18.68
C THR A 82 -12.19 13.66 -18.49
N GLY A 83 -13.08 14.48 -19.03
CA GLY A 83 -13.04 15.95 -18.89
C GLY A 83 -11.91 16.65 -19.67
N ALA A 84 -11.89 17.98 -19.57
CA ALA A 84 -10.96 18.85 -20.29
C ALA A 84 -9.50 18.77 -19.81
N ASN A 85 -9.26 18.20 -18.62
CA ASN A 85 -7.95 18.21 -17.96
C ASN A 85 -7.10 16.95 -18.21
N GLY A 86 -7.56 16.04 -19.08
CA GLY A 86 -6.79 14.86 -19.47
C GLY A 86 -6.67 13.76 -18.40
N SER A 87 -7.52 13.78 -17.37
CA SER A 87 -7.66 12.67 -16.42
C SER A 87 -8.05 11.40 -17.17
N ILE A 88 -7.61 10.24 -16.68
CA ILE A 88 -7.92 8.93 -17.27
C ILE A 88 -8.81 8.18 -16.29
N PHE A 89 -9.95 7.72 -16.77
CA PHE A 89 -10.88 6.83 -16.09
C PHE A 89 -10.75 5.42 -16.67
N ASN A 90 -10.87 4.40 -15.83
CA ASN A 90 -10.79 3.01 -16.24
C ASN A 90 -11.93 2.27 -15.55
N GLU A 91 -12.92 1.85 -16.35
CA GLU A 91 -14.17 1.28 -15.85
C GLU A 91 -13.93 -0.10 -15.22
N GLU A 92 -13.11 -0.93 -15.86
CA GLU A 92 -12.75 -2.26 -15.35
C GLU A 92 -12.06 -2.19 -13.99
N ASN A 93 -11.12 -1.24 -13.79
CA ASN A 93 -10.49 -1.03 -12.49
C ASN A 93 -11.51 -0.62 -11.41
N LEU A 94 -12.52 0.17 -11.77
CA LEU A 94 -13.57 0.56 -10.84
C LEU A 94 -14.42 -0.64 -10.45
N VAL A 95 -14.86 -1.44 -11.43
CA VAL A 95 -15.71 -2.63 -11.18
C VAL A 95 -14.96 -3.63 -10.32
N VAL A 96 -13.76 -4.04 -10.74
CA VAL A 96 -12.94 -5.02 -10.01
C VAL A 96 -12.56 -4.51 -8.61
N GLY A 97 -12.18 -3.24 -8.49
CA GLY A 97 -11.84 -2.63 -7.20
C GLY A 97 -13.04 -2.58 -6.24
N THR A 98 -14.22 -2.26 -6.77
CA THR A 98 -15.46 -2.20 -6.00
C THR A 98 -15.90 -3.59 -5.53
N ASP A 99 -15.86 -4.58 -6.42
CA ASP A 99 -16.17 -5.97 -6.09
C ASP A 99 -15.21 -6.52 -5.02
N LEU A 100 -13.92 -6.19 -5.10
CA LEU A 100 -12.97 -6.56 -4.05
C LEU A 100 -13.38 -5.96 -2.70
N VAL A 101 -13.67 -4.66 -2.64
CA VAL A 101 -14.07 -4.01 -1.38
C VAL A 101 -15.34 -4.64 -0.81
N TYR A 102 -16.35 -4.90 -1.64
CA TYR A 102 -17.57 -5.59 -1.20
C TYR A 102 -17.29 -7.00 -0.65
N ASN A 103 -16.42 -7.77 -1.31
CA ASN A 103 -16.04 -9.09 -0.86
C ASN A 103 -15.26 -9.06 0.46
N LEU A 104 -14.41 -8.05 0.67
CA LEU A 104 -13.71 -7.86 1.94
C LEU A 104 -14.70 -7.51 3.07
N MET A 105 -15.64 -6.59 2.83
CA MET A 105 -16.61 -6.16 3.85
C MET A 105 -17.63 -7.24 4.23
N ARG A 106 -17.94 -8.18 3.35
CA ARG A 106 -18.88 -9.28 3.65
C ARG A 106 -18.27 -10.40 4.51
N ASN A 107 -16.94 -10.47 4.57
CA ASN A 107 -16.22 -11.51 5.28
C ASN A 107 -15.64 -11.04 6.62
N THR A 108 -15.89 -9.78 7.02
CA THR A 108 -15.63 -9.21 8.35
C THR A 108 -16.91 -9.16 9.18
#